data_AF-A0AAW1PRV4-F1
#
_entry.id   AF-A0AAW1PRV4-F1
#
_cell.length_a   1.000
_cell.length_b   1.000
_cell.length_c   1.000
_cell.angle_alpha   90.00
_cell.angle_beta   90.00
_cell.angle_gamma   90.00
#
_symmetry.space_group_name_H-M   'P 1'
#
loop_
_entity.id
_entity.type
_entity.pdbx_description
1 polymer ?
#
loop_
_entity_poly.entity_id
_entity_poly.type
_entity_poly.pdbx_seq_one_letter_code
_entity_poly.pdbx_strand_id
1 'polypeptide(L)'
;MASSSQARADNDGVPDRAALNKLTIAQLKEKCTDWGLTVSGNKQVLIGRLISSGGAPAERVKGDLRPALPVGAGPWMQRCVKTWKLAPPYNASVSEETWEAYFKERAALDHRYLKQSQPDDSDAEAEDQEAAVPQDEDTEQDAAKQSAAKKPGTLPNKDQLKRNIKSSFYIISYWANWEDDFDSPRTIDCTGRLYAPTGTGGAVDVKFHFHHRMRMSFVESFSHLDAGIRTSFGAITEHGPIRKVFNNEGQDNGTWKRSMMTKIALEEIGEALFGKPRAVSARKVFNLVAFTGGVTCFGDDSDWCFRVMRRRVKLGNGEDSEDRSGDDRDSGNEKSIKKKAEAAKKKRARQNPLGLPFGGKFGGGGFKRRGFGGGFGGMWGLF
;
A
#
# COMPACT_ATOMS: atom_id res chain seq x y z
N MET A 1 51.51 -42.66 -7.89
CA MET A 1 51.09 -42.18 -9.21
C MET A 1 49.58 -42.03 -9.20
N ALA A 2 49.07 -40.82 -8.99
CA ALA A 2 47.66 -40.49 -9.18
C ALA A 2 47.60 -39.02 -9.62
N SER A 3 47.13 -38.81 -10.85
CA SER A 3 47.13 -37.54 -11.57
C SER A 3 46.28 -36.48 -10.86
N SER A 4 46.92 -35.34 -10.60
CA SER A 4 46.26 -34.07 -10.26
C SER A 4 45.72 -33.44 -11.55
N SER A 5 44.41 -33.51 -11.77
CA SER A 5 43.71 -32.84 -12.87
C SER A 5 43.33 -31.41 -12.44
N GLN A 6 44.20 -30.44 -12.74
CA GLN A 6 43.87 -29.02 -12.69
C GLN A 6 42.98 -28.65 -13.88
N ALA A 7 41.67 -28.54 -13.63
CA ALA A 7 40.76 -27.83 -14.53
C ALA A 7 41.06 -26.33 -14.44
N ARG A 8 41.71 -25.79 -15.49
CA ARG A 8 41.85 -24.35 -15.70
C ARG A 8 40.45 -23.80 -15.99
N ALA A 9 39.91 -23.02 -15.07
CA ALA A 9 38.81 -22.12 -15.38
C ALA A 9 39.33 -21.09 -16.39
N ASP A 10 38.86 -21.16 -17.63
CA ASP A 10 39.09 -20.13 -18.63
C ASP A 10 38.48 -18.84 -18.10
N ASN A 11 39.37 -17.99 -17.61
CA ASN A 11 39.05 -16.66 -17.14
C ASN A 11 38.74 -15.85 -18.40
N ASP A 12 37.47 -15.83 -18.82
CA ASP A 12 36.95 -15.01 -19.92
C ASP A 12 37.29 -13.54 -19.61
N GLY A 13 38.48 -13.14 -20.05
CA GLY A 13 39.16 -11.96 -19.59
C GLY A 13 38.33 -10.71 -19.84
N VAL A 14 38.18 -9.90 -18.79
CA VAL A 14 37.69 -8.52 -18.90
C VAL A 14 38.38 -7.88 -20.11
N PRO A 15 37.61 -7.43 -21.13
CA PRO A 15 38.20 -6.98 -22.38
C PRO A 15 39.15 -5.82 -22.09
N ASP A 16 40.42 -6.00 -22.47
CA ASP A 16 41.46 -5.01 -22.24
C ASP A 16 41.06 -3.67 -22.86
N ARG A 17 41.28 -2.59 -22.10
CA ARG A 17 40.96 -1.21 -22.51
C ARG A 17 41.62 -0.87 -23.85
N ALA A 18 42.79 -1.43 -24.12
CA ALA A 18 43.47 -1.27 -25.40
C ALA A 18 42.68 -1.88 -26.57
N ALA A 19 42.04 -3.03 -26.37
CA ALA A 19 41.19 -3.67 -27.38
C ALA A 19 39.91 -2.86 -27.63
N LEU A 20 39.27 -2.35 -26.56
CA LEU A 20 38.06 -1.51 -26.68
C LEU A 20 38.34 -0.18 -27.40
N ASN A 21 39.53 0.40 -27.23
CA ASN A 21 39.92 1.62 -27.93
C ASN A 21 40.09 1.43 -29.45
N LYS A 22 40.26 0.20 -29.96
CA LYS A 22 40.35 -0.07 -31.40
C LYS A 22 38.97 -0.11 -32.09
N LEU A 23 37.89 -0.29 -31.33
CA LEU A 23 36.53 -0.37 -31.87
C LEU A 23 36.00 1.00 -32.32
N THR A 24 35.14 0.99 -33.34
CA THR A 24 34.40 2.18 -33.78
C THR A 24 33.29 2.52 -32.77
N ILE A 25 32.77 3.75 -32.81
CA ILE A 25 31.65 4.15 -31.94
C ILE A 25 30.41 3.27 -32.20
N ALA A 26 30.16 2.86 -33.45
CA ALA A 26 29.05 1.98 -33.80
C ALA A 26 29.20 0.60 -33.12
N GLN A 27 30.38 -0.02 -33.21
CA GLN A 27 30.67 -1.30 -32.56
C GLN A 27 30.60 -1.22 -31.03
N LEU A 28 31.02 -0.09 -30.43
CA LEU A 28 30.90 0.12 -28.99
C LEU A 28 29.44 0.28 -28.55
N LYS A 29 28.60 0.94 -29.36
CA LYS A 29 27.17 1.03 -29.09
C LYS A 29 26.48 -0.32 -29.22
N GLU A 30 26.82 -1.10 -30.23
CA GLU A 30 26.35 -2.48 -30.41
C GLU A 30 26.70 -3.33 -29.19
N LYS A 31 27.98 -3.36 -28.78
CA LYS A 31 28.41 -4.06 -27.56
C LYS A 31 27.72 -3.56 -26.29
N CYS A 32 27.51 -2.25 -26.13
CA CYS A 32 26.75 -1.72 -25.00
C CYS A 32 25.29 -2.19 -25.04
N THR A 33 24.67 -2.30 -26.23
CA THR A 33 23.31 -2.80 -26.41
C THR A 33 23.22 -4.27 -26.02
N ASP A 34 24.19 -5.09 -26.47
CA ASP A 34 24.29 -6.51 -26.11
C ASP A 34 24.44 -6.74 -24.60
N TRP A 35 24.99 -5.75 -23.89
CA TRP A 35 25.20 -5.80 -22.44
C TRP A 35 24.11 -5.06 -21.65
N GLY A 36 23.05 -4.56 -22.31
CA GLY A 36 21.97 -3.82 -21.67
C GLY A 36 22.39 -2.46 -21.08
N LEU A 37 23.51 -1.90 -21.54
CA LEU A 37 24.04 -0.61 -21.12
C LEU A 37 23.49 0.53 -21.98
N THR A 38 23.43 1.73 -21.41
CA THR A 38 23.02 2.93 -22.17
C THR A 38 24.01 3.24 -23.30
N VAL A 39 23.47 3.56 -24.49
CA VAL A 39 24.24 3.78 -25.73
C VAL A 39 24.57 5.26 -26.03
N SER A 40 24.23 6.19 -25.14
CA SER A 40 24.50 7.62 -25.31
C SER A 40 25.89 8.02 -24.78
N GLY A 41 26.58 8.92 -25.49
CA GLY A 41 27.88 9.48 -25.06
C GLY A 41 28.98 9.34 -26.10
N ASN A 42 30.14 9.91 -25.78
CA ASN A 42 31.34 9.78 -26.61
C ASN A 42 32.02 8.41 -26.40
N LYS A 43 33.02 8.10 -27.23
CA LYS A 43 33.76 6.82 -27.21
C LYS A 43 34.29 6.45 -25.82
N GLN A 44 34.85 7.41 -25.08
CA GLN A 44 35.44 7.15 -23.75
C GLN A 44 34.37 6.81 -22.70
N VAL A 45 33.19 7.42 -22.78
CA VAL A 45 32.06 7.10 -21.88
C VAL A 45 31.56 5.67 -22.13
N LEU A 46 31.43 5.24 -23.39
CA LEU A 46 31.03 3.87 -23.73
C LEU A 46 32.05 2.83 -23.24
N ILE A 47 33.34 3.09 -23.47
CA ILE A 47 34.44 2.22 -22.98
C ILE A 47 34.44 2.14 -21.46
N GLY A 48 34.27 3.27 -20.76
CA GLY A 48 34.20 3.30 -19.30
C GLY A 48 33.07 2.44 -18.76
N ARG A 49 31.89 2.45 -19.40
CA ARG A 49 30.75 1.60 -19.02
C ARG A 49 31.02 0.10 -19.24
N LEU A 50 31.62 -0.26 -20.37
CA LEU A 50 31.99 -1.66 -20.67
C LEU A 50 33.05 -2.18 -19.67
N ILE A 51 34.02 -1.34 -19.27
CA ILE A 51 35.00 -1.75 -18.26
C ILE A 51 34.34 -1.87 -16.88
N SER A 52 33.47 -0.91 -16.52
CA SER A 52 32.81 -0.89 -15.21
C SER A 52 31.79 -2.02 -15.02
N SER A 53 31.28 -2.58 -16.12
CA SER A 53 30.36 -3.73 -16.11
C SER A 53 31.08 -5.08 -16.07
N GLY A 54 32.42 -5.10 -16.10
CA GLY A 54 33.20 -6.31 -15.79
C GLY A 54 33.19 -7.39 -16.87
N GLY A 55 32.87 -7.08 -18.13
CA GLY A 55 33.10 -8.04 -19.22
C GLY A 55 31.93 -8.94 -19.61
N ALA A 56 30.85 -9.00 -18.83
CA ALA A 56 29.85 -10.06 -18.98
C ALA A 56 28.72 -9.68 -19.97
N PRO A 57 28.49 -10.45 -21.05
CA PRO A 57 27.34 -10.27 -21.93
C PRO A 57 26.03 -10.52 -21.16
N ALA A 58 24.99 -9.74 -21.46
CA ALA A 58 23.70 -9.83 -20.76
C ALA A 58 23.03 -11.22 -20.90
N GLU A 59 23.45 -12.04 -21.86
CA GLU A 59 22.96 -13.43 -22.00
C GLU A 59 23.33 -14.35 -20.83
N ARG A 60 24.38 -14.05 -20.05
CA ARG A 60 24.64 -14.77 -18.78
C ARG A 60 23.67 -14.39 -17.66
N VAL A 61 22.77 -13.43 -17.88
CA VAL A 61 21.72 -12.99 -16.95
C VAL A 61 20.32 -13.48 -17.40
N LYS A 62 20.26 -14.51 -18.26
CA LYS A 62 19.06 -15.36 -18.40
C LYS A 62 18.92 -16.38 -17.26
N GLY A 63 19.89 -16.44 -16.34
CA GLY A 63 19.72 -17.12 -15.07
C GLY A 63 18.89 -16.23 -14.16
N ASP A 64 17.65 -16.65 -13.87
CA ASP A 64 16.79 -16.18 -12.77
C ASP A 64 17.20 -14.79 -12.22
N LEU A 65 16.62 -13.72 -12.77
CA LEU A 65 16.73 -12.34 -12.28
C LEU A 65 16.07 -12.16 -10.90
N ARG A 66 16.39 -13.06 -9.98
CA ARG A 66 16.11 -12.92 -8.58
C ARG A 66 16.96 -11.75 -8.10
N PRO A 67 16.32 -10.73 -7.50
CA PRO A 67 17.07 -9.62 -6.92
C PRO A 67 18.14 -10.19 -5.98
N ALA A 68 19.37 -9.70 -6.10
CA ALA A 68 20.45 -10.14 -5.23
C ALA A 68 20.04 -9.90 -3.77
N LEU A 69 20.00 -10.98 -2.98
CA LEU A 69 19.75 -10.90 -1.56
C LEU A 69 20.94 -10.21 -0.87
N PRO A 70 20.72 -9.51 0.25
CA PRO A 70 21.81 -8.89 0.99
C PRO A 70 22.83 -9.96 1.42
N VAL A 71 24.11 -9.61 1.39
CA VAL A 71 25.19 -10.49 1.87
C VAL A 71 24.92 -10.80 3.35
N GLY A 72 24.75 -12.09 3.67
CA GLY A 72 24.38 -12.53 5.02
C GLY A 72 22.88 -12.67 5.27
N ALA A 73 22.02 -12.59 4.25
CA ALA A 73 20.61 -13.00 4.38
C ALA A 73 20.53 -14.43 4.90
N GLY A 74 19.92 -14.64 6.07
CA GLY A 74 19.80 -15.97 6.63
C GLY A 74 18.71 -16.80 5.94
N PRO A 75 18.61 -18.08 6.33
CA PRO A 75 17.82 -19.07 5.61
C PRO A 75 16.32 -18.74 5.58
N TRP A 76 15.77 -18.10 6.63
CA TRP A 76 14.35 -17.80 6.67
C TRP A 76 13.98 -16.65 5.74
N MET A 77 14.79 -15.60 5.72
CA MET A 77 14.60 -14.51 4.77
C MET A 77 14.67 -15.04 3.32
N GLN A 78 15.68 -15.87 3.00
CA GLN A 78 15.81 -16.49 1.68
C GLN A 78 14.57 -17.30 1.30
N ARG A 79 14.03 -18.07 2.26
CA ARG A 79 12.82 -18.87 2.08
C ARG A 79 11.59 -17.99 1.84
N CYS A 80 11.43 -16.90 2.58
CA CYS A 80 10.34 -15.93 2.40
C CYS A 80 10.37 -15.31 1.00
N VAL A 81 11.55 -14.82 0.58
CA VAL A 81 11.73 -14.19 -0.74
C VAL A 81 11.45 -15.20 -1.85
N LYS A 82 11.92 -16.44 -1.71
CA LYS A 82 11.66 -17.51 -2.70
C LYS A 82 10.16 -17.87 -2.77
N THR A 83 9.49 -17.99 -1.63
CA THR A 83 8.10 -18.47 -1.56
C THR A 83 7.11 -17.43 -2.05
N TRP A 84 7.23 -16.18 -1.60
CA TRP A 84 6.28 -15.10 -1.93
C TRP A 84 6.79 -14.09 -2.96
N LYS A 85 7.92 -14.40 -3.62
CA LYS A 85 8.57 -13.54 -4.63
C LYS A 85 8.76 -12.09 -4.13
N LEU A 86 9.12 -11.90 -2.86
CA LEU A 86 9.24 -10.57 -2.21
C LEU A 86 10.24 -9.67 -2.94
N ALA A 87 9.81 -8.44 -3.22
CA ALA A 87 10.62 -7.47 -3.94
C ALA A 87 11.61 -6.72 -3.02
N PRO A 88 12.70 -6.15 -3.56
CA PRO A 88 13.51 -5.19 -2.81
C PRO A 88 12.71 -3.90 -2.49
N PRO A 89 13.09 -3.12 -1.46
CA PRO A 89 14.28 -3.29 -0.63
C PRO A 89 14.16 -4.43 0.39
N TYR A 90 15.32 -4.98 0.74
CA TYR A 90 15.48 -6.01 1.76
C TYR A 90 15.95 -5.38 3.06
N ASN A 91 15.24 -5.62 4.16
CA ASN A 91 15.65 -5.12 5.47
C ASN A 91 16.54 -6.14 6.20
N ALA A 92 17.86 -5.93 6.13
CA ALA A 92 18.84 -6.78 6.80
C ALA A 92 18.90 -6.58 8.32
N SER A 93 18.22 -5.56 8.89
CA SER A 93 18.18 -5.36 10.34
C SER A 93 17.17 -6.25 11.06
N VAL A 94 16.27 -6.91 10.32
CA VAL A 94 15.29 -7.84 10.88
C VAL A 94 15.99 -9.14 11.25
N SER A 95 15.82 -9.58 12.50
CA SER A 95 16.43 -10.83 12.99
C SER A 95 15.86 -12.06 12.27
N GLU A 96 16.65 -13.13 12.21
CA GLU A 96 16.19 -14.41 11.63
C GLU A 96 15.00 -15.00 12.39
N GLU A 97 14.93 -14.81 13.71
CA GLU A 97 13.77 -15.22 14.53
C GLU A 97 12.48 -14.51 14.07
N THR A 98 12.58 -13.23 13.74
CA THR A 98 11.44 -12.45 13.24
C THR A 98 11.02 -12.94 11.85
N TRP A 99 11.98 -13.25 10.98
CA TRP A 99 11.71 -13.85 9.66
C TRP A 99 11.09 -15.24 9.76
N GLU A 100 11.52 -16.06 10.72
CA GLU A 100 10.93 -17.37 11.00
C GLU A 100 9.48 -17.24 11.43
N ALA A 101 9.19 -16.34 12.37
CA ALA A 101 7.83 -16.08 12.84
C ALA A 101 6.94 -15.51 11.72
N TYR A 102 7.46 -14.56 10.93
CA TYR A 102 6.81 -14.06 9.71
C TYR A 102 6.46 -15.21 8.76
N PHE A 103 7.42 -16.10 8.49
CA PHE A 103 7.23 -17.22 7.57
C PHE A 103 6.12 -18.16 8.07
N LYS A 104 6.19 -18.59 9.33
CA LYS A 104 5.24 -19.51 9.93
C LYS A 104 3.82 -18.95 9.94
N GLU A 105 3.67 -17.68 10.34
CA GLU A 105 2.37 -17.02 10.41
C GLU A 105 1.72 -16.88 9.03
N ARG A 106 2.48 -16.38 8.04
CA ARG A 106 1.97 -16.20 6.68
C ARG A 106 1.66 -17.54 6.01
N ALA A 107 2.53 -18.55 6.17
CA ALA A 107 2.28 -19.89 5.64
C ALA A 107 1.04 -20.55 6.26
N ALA A 108 0.77 -20.33 7.55
CA ALA A 108 -0.45 -20.82 8.19
C ALA A 108 -1.73 -20.17 7.61
N LEU A 109 -1.66 -18.86 7.29
CA LEU A 109 -2.76 -18.16 6.62
C LEU A 109 -2.95 -18.61 5.17
N ASP A 110 -1.86 -18.79 4.41
CA ASP A 110 -1.90 -19.35 3.05
C ASP A 110 -2.60 -20.71 3.04
N HIS A 111 -2.22 -21.60 3.95
CA HIS A 111 -2.84 -22.93 4.06
C HIS A 111 -4.34 -22.85 4.39
N ARG A 112 -4.75 -21.95 5.31
CA ARG A 112 -6.17 -21.73 5.60
C ARG A 112 -6.94 -21.23 4.38
N TYR A 113 -6.37 -20.29 3.64
CA TYR A 113 -7.02 -19.68 2.48
C TYR A 113 -7.16 -20.68 1.33
N LEU A 114 -6.11 -21.47 1.07
CA LEU A 114 -6.15 -22.56 0.09
C LEU A 114 -7.25 -23.58 0.44
N LYS A 115 -7.34 -23.99 1.71
CA LYS A 115 -8.37 -24.93 2.16
C LYS A 115 -9.79 -24.38 1.99
N GLN A 116 -10.01 -23.09 2.22
CA GLN A 116 -11.33 -22.45 2.02
C GLN A 116 -11.69 -22.27 0.55
N SER A 117 -10.69 -22.20 -0.34
CA SER A 117 -10.91 -22.02 -1.78
C SER A 117 -11.18 -23.33 -2.54
N GLN A 118 -10.90 -24.48 -1.94
CA GLN A 118 -11.27 -25.75 -2.55
C GLN A 118 -12.78 -25.92 -2.39
N PRO A 119 -13.54 -26.15 -3.49
CA PRO A 119 -14.95 -26.52 -3.37
C PRO A 119 -15.04 -27.76 -2.48
N ASP A 120 -16.04 -27.79 -1.59
CA ASP A 120 -16.33 -28.99 -0.81
C ASP A 120 -16.77 -30.08 -1.80
N ASP A 121 -15.81 -30.89 -2.26
CA ASP A 121 -16.03 -32.04 -3.15
C ASP A 121 -16.85 -33.16 -2.47
N SER A 122 -17.46 -32.88 -1.31
CA SER A 122 -18.27 -33.82 -0.53
C SER A 122 -19.66 -34.08 -1.10
N ASP A 123 -20.14 -33.25 -2.04
CA ASP A 123 -21.47 -33.41 -2.66
C ASP A 123 -21.43 -33.57 -4.20
N ALA A 124 -20.24 -33.70 -4.81
CA ALA A 124 -20.13 -33.98 -6.23
C ALA A 124 -20.25 -35.49 -6.50
N GLU A 125 -21.47 -35.96 -6.75
CA GLU A 125 -21.67 -37.23 -7.45
C GLU A 125 -20.82 -37.22 -8.73
N ALA A 126 -20.09 -38.32 -8.95
CA ALA A 126 -19.10 -38.48 -10.00
C ALA A 126 -19.74 -38.36 -11.40
N GLU A 127 -19.87 -37.15 -11.92
CA GLU A 127 -20.04 -36.92 -13.35
C GLU A 127 -18.65 -36.78 -13.99
N ASP A 128 -18.30 -37.77 -14.80
CA ASP A 128 -17.13 -37.81 -15.69
C ASP A 128 -17.12 -36.55 -16.57
N GLN A 129 -16.45 -35.49 -16.12
CA GLN A 129 -16.09 -34.36 -16.97
C GLN A 129 -14.57 -34.21 -17.01
N GLU A 130 -14.04 -34.64 -18.16
CA GLU A 130 -12.67 -34.50 -18.62
C GLU A 130 -12.34 -33.01 -18.82
N ALA A 131 -12.05 -32.29 -17.73
CA ALA A 131 -11.79 -30.85 -17.73
C ALA A 131 -10.31 -30.55 -18.01
N ALA A 132 -10.06 -29.93 -19.16
CA ALA A 132 -8.76 -29.42 -19.58
C ALA A 132 -8.22 -28.35 -18.61
N VAL A 133 -7.01 -28.60 -18.09
CA VAL A 133 -6.25 -27.66 -17.24
C VAL A 133 -5.75 -26.49 -18.09
N PRO A 134 -6.09 -25.22 -17.77
CA PRO A 134 -5.49 -24.06 -18.42
C PRO A 134 -4.04 -23.90 -17.97
N GLN A 135 -3.09 -24.04 -18.90
CA GLN A 135 -1.66 -23.79 -18.66
C GLN A 135 -1.33 -22.31 -18.86
N ASP A 136 -1.24 -21.55 -17.77
CA ASP A 136 -0.76 -20.16 -17.75
C ASP A 136 0.79 -20.08 -17.75
N GLU A 137 1.49 -20.69 -18.71
CA GLU A 137 2.97 -20.71 -18.74
C GLU A 137 3.63 -19.51 -19.44
N ASP A 138 2.90 -18.70 -20.22
CA ASP A 138 3.55 -17.73 -21.13
C ASP A 138 3.78 -16.31 -20.56
N THR A 139 3.42 -16.02 -19.30
CA THR A 139 3.52 -14.64 -18.76
C THR A 139 4.86 -14.31 -18.07
N GLU A 140 5.79 -15.27 -17.96
CA GLU A 140 7.02 -15.10 -17.17
C GLU A 140 8.19 -14.46 -17.96
N GLN A 141 8.19 -14.51 -19.30
CA GLN A 141 9.33 -14.06 -20.12
C GLN A 141 9.46 -12.53 -20.28
N ASP A 142 8.37 -11.76 -20.20
CA ASP A 142 8.42 -10.29 -20.39
C ASP A 142 8.86 -9.51 -19.14
N ALA A 143 8.75 -10.11 -17.95
CA ALA A 143 9.17 -9.47 -16.71
C ALA A 143 10.70 -9.38 -16.57
N ALA A 144 11.44 -10.30 -17.19
CA ALA A 144 12.89 -10.41 -17.10
C ALA A 144 13.63 -9.24 -17.78
N LYS A 145 13.11 -8.68 -18.88
CA LYS A 145 13.83 -7.64 -19.64
C LYS A 145 13.85 -6.26 -18.95
N GLN A 146 13.02 -6.01 -17.92
CA GLN A 146 12.86 -4.68 -17.32
C GLN A 146 13.68 -4.44 -16.03
N SER A 147 14.42 -5.43 -15.51
CA SER A 147 15.09 -5.35 -14.20
C SER A 147 16.57 -4.95 -14.23
N ALA A 148 17.23 -4.92 -15.39
CA ALA A 148 18.70 -4.86 -15.48
C ALA A 148 19.36 -3.48 -15.24
N ALA A 149 18.64 -2.38 -15.06
CA ALA A 149 19.27 -1.04 -14.98
C ALA A 149 18.70 -0.08 -13.92
N LYS A 150 17.99 -0.58 -12.90
CA LYS A 150 17.42 0.30 -11.86
C LYS A 150 18.40 0.52 -10.72
N LYS A 151 18.57 1.81 -10.35
CA LYS A 151 19.39 2.23 -9.20
C LYS A 151 18.99 1.46 -7.94
N PRO A 152 19.96 1.04 -7.11
CA PRO A 152 19.69 0.36 -5.85
C PRO A 152 18.68 1.17 -5.03
N GLY A 153 17.56 0.52 -4.70
CA GLY A 153 16.49 1.14 -3.94
C GLY A 153 15.38 1.82 -4.76
N THR A 154 15.32 1.60 -6.07
CA THR A 154 14.10 1.85 -6.85
C THR A 154 13.09 0.74 -6.57
N LEU A 155 11.80 1.07 -6.49
CA LEU A 155 10.74 0.08 -6.37
C LEU A 155 10.78 -0.95 -7.52
N PRO A 156 10.31 -2.19 -7.26
CA PRO A 156 10.17 -3.22 -8.28
C PRO A 156 9.33 -2.75 -9.48
N ASN A 157 9.31 -3.58 -10.53
CA ASN A 157 8.40 -3.36 -11.65
C ASN A 157 6.95 -3.22 -11.12
N LYS A 158 6.16 -2.29 -11.70
CA LYS A 158 4.77 -2.04 -11.32
C LYS A 158 3.96 -3.35 -11.35
N ASP A 159 4.18 -4.20 -12.36
CA ASP A 159 3.43 -5.44 -12.52
C ASP A 159 3.78 -6.49 -11.47
N GLN A 160 5.07 -6.65 -11.17
CA GLN A 160 5.52 -7.52 -10.08
C GLN A 160 4.95 -7.04 -8.74
N LEU A 161 4.98 -5.74 -8.49
CA LEU A 161 4.41 -5.17 -7.26
C LEU A 161 2.90 -5.42 -7.17
N LYS A 162 2.16 -5.26 -8.28
CA LYS A 162 0.72 -5.55 -8.34
C LYS A 162 0.45 -7.03 -8.01
N ARG A 163 1.23 -7.96 -8.59
CA ARG A 163 1.11 -9.41 -8.28
C ARG A 163 1.39 -9.69 -6.81
N ASN A 164 2.50 -9.15 -6.27
CA ASN A 164 2.87 -9.35 -4.87
C ASN A 164 1.84 -8.76 -3.90
N ILE A 165 1.25 -7.61 -4.21
CA ILE A 165 0.20 -7.01 -3.38
C ILE A 165 -1.02 -7.93 -3.32
N LYS A 166 -1.45 -8.48 -4.47
CA LYS A 166 -2.60 -9.40 -4.53
C LYS A 166 -2.39 -10.65 -3.68
N SER A 167 -1.17 -11.21 -3.65
CA SER A 167 -0.85 -12.41 -2.88
C SER A 167 -0.43 -12.15 -1.43
N SER A 168 -0.45 -10.89 -0.97
CA SER A 168 -0.01 -10.52 0.39
C SER A 168 -1.16 -10.14 1.32
N PHE A 169 -2.40 -10.21 0.83
CA PHE A 169 -3.59 -9.86 1.59
C PHE A 169 -4.33 -11.10 2.08
N TYR A 170 -4.75 -11.08 3.35
CA TYR A 170 -5.53 -12.14 3.97
C TYR A 170 -6.65 -11.54 4.81
N ILE A 171 -7.83 -12.16 4.78
CA ILE A 171 -8.92 -11.90 5.71
C ILE A 171 -8.70 -12.80 6.92
N ILE A 172 -8.53 -12.22 8.11
CA ILE A 172 -8.32 -12.95 9.37
C ILE A 172 -9.66 -13.34 9.98
N SER A 173 -10.56 -12.37 10.10
CA SER A 173 -11.91 -12.58 10.60
C SER A 173 -12.88 -11.72 9.82
N TYR A 174 -14.07 -12.28 9.61
CA TYR A 174 -15.16 -11.60 8.95
C TYR A 174 -16.45 -12.00 9.64
N TRP A 175 -17.24 -11.01 10.00
CA TRP A 175 -18.57 -11.16 10.54
C TRP A 175 -19.48 -10.11 9.90
N ALA A 176 -20.66 -10.53 9.47
CA ALA A 176 -21.66 -9.64 8.90
C ALA A 176 -23.05 -10.00 9.43
N ASN A 177 -23.80 -8.97 9.80
CA ASN A 177 -25.21 -9.07 10.17
C ASN A 177 -26.07 -8.64 8.98
N TRP A 178 -26.87 -9.56 8.46
CA TRP A 178 -27.78 -9.38 7.33
C TRP A 178 -29.24 -9.20 7.74
N GLU A 179 -29.51 -8.89 9.01
CA GLU A 179 -30.86 -8.56 9.48
C GLU A 179 -31.50 -7.47 8.59
N ASP A 180 -32.70 -7.77 8.09
CA ASP A 180 -33.66 -6.91 7.35
C ASP A 180 -33.87 -7.21 5.84
N ASP A 181 -33.57 -8.41 5.31
CA ASP A 181 -33.87 -8.79 3.91
C ASP A 181 -33.34 -7.82 2.83
N PHE A 182 -32.36 -6.96 3.16
CA PHE A 182 -31.74 -6.03 2.22
C PHE A 182 -30.54 -6.66 1.52
N ASP A 183 -30.26 -6.20 0.29
CA ASP A 183 -29.09 -6.57 -0.52
C ASP A 183 -27.73 -6.15 0.09
N SER A 184 -27.73 -5.53 1.28
CA SER A 184 -26.53 -5.04 1.94
C SER A 184 -26.54 -5.36 3.45
N PRO A 185 -25.41 -5.78 4.03
CA PRO A 185 -25.34 -6.13 5.45
C PRO A 185 -25.52 -4.88 6.33
N ARG A 186 -26.31 -5.00 7.38
CA ARG A 186 -26.53 -3.96 8.40
C ARG A 186 -25.25 -3.63 9.16
N THR A 187 -24.48 -4.64 9.55
CA THR A 187 -23.23 -4.47 10.32
C THR A 187 -22.16 -5.38 9.77
N ILE A 188 -20.93 -4.91 9.71
CA ILE A 188 -19.75 -5.70 9.33
C ILE A 188 -18.63 -5.42 10.32
N ASP A 189 -18.00 -6.48 10.82
CA ASP A 189 -16.68 -6.43 11.45
C ASP A 189 -15.74 -7.30 10.60
N CYS A 190 -14.77 -6.64 9.96
CA CYS A 190 -13.78 -7.29 9.10
C CYS A 190 -12.38 -6.96 9.63
N THR A 191 -11.60 -8.00 9.92
CA THR A 191 -10.17 -7.86 10.23
C THR A 191 -9.36 -8.48 9.11
N GLY A 192 -8.56 -7.66 8.43
CA GLY A 192 -7.62 -8.07 7.40
C GLY A 192 -6.18 -7.89 7.84
N ARG A 193 -5.27 -8.60 7.18
CA ARG A 193 -3.83 -8.42 7.32
C ARG A 193 -3.19 -8.33 5.95
N LEU A 194 -2.37 -7.29 5.79
CA LEU A 194 -1.57 -7.06 4.60
C LEU A 194 -0.10 -7.23 4.97
N TYR A 195 0.52 -8.28 4.44
CA TYR A 195 1.96 -8.47 4.54
C TYR A 195 2.69 -7.53 3.58
N ALA A 196 3.89 -7.10 3.95
CA ALA A 196 4.74 -6.30 3.08
C ALA A 196 4.99 -7.04 1.75
N PRO A 197 4.70 -6.44 0.59
CA PRO A 197 5.01 -7.02 -0.71
C PRO A 197 6.51 -6.94 -1.04
N THR A 198 7.28 -6.20 -0.23
CA THR A 198 8.74 -6.12 -0.28
C THR A 198 9.36 -6.92 0.88
N GLY A 199 10.66 -7.14 0.81
CA GLY A 199 11.41 -7.88 1.82
C GLY A 199 11.74 -7.07 3.08
N THR A 200 10.79 -6.27 3.58
CA THR A 200 10.93 -5.56 4.85
C THR A 200 10.62 -6.44 6.06
N GLY A 201 9.89 -7.53 5.83
CA GLY A 201 9.40 -8.39 6.91
C GLY A 201 8.29 -7.75 7.73
N GLY A 202 7.68 -6.65 7.27
CA GLY A 202 6.58 -5.99 7.97
C GLY A 202 5.20 -6.53 7.60
N ALA A 203 4.20 -6.22 8.43
CA ALA A 203 2.79 -6.41 8.10
C ALA A 203 1.95 -5.25 8.67
N VAL A 204 0.76 -5.08 8.13
CA VAL A 204 -0.23 -4.11 8.60
C VAL A 204 -1.54 -4.84 8.86
N ASP A 205 -2.01 -4.77 10.10
CA ASP A 205 -3.33 -5.23 10.50
C ASP A 205 -4.32 -4.11 10.24
N VAL A 206 -5.46 -4.46 9.66
CA VAL A 206 -6.53 -3.53 9.33
C VAL A 206 -7.81 -4.04 9.94
N LYS A 207 -8.52 -3.19 10.68
CA LYS A 207 -9.84 -3.50 11.22
C LYS A 207 -10.85 -2.51 10.67
N PHE A 208 -11.88 -3.03 10.01
CA PHE A 208 -12.98 -2.26 9.48
C PHE A 208 -14.26 -2.63 10.20
N HIS A 209 -14.96 -1.62 10.71
CA HIS A 209 -16.26 -1.79 11.31
C HIS A 209 -17.23 -0.83 10.65
N PHE A 210 -18.32 -1.39 10.15
CA PHE A 210 -19.40 -0.68 9.49
C PHE A 210 -20.71 -1.03 10.17
N HIS A 211 -21.55 -0.02 10.36
CA HIS A 211 -22.92 -0.19 10.82
C HIS A 211 -23.80 0.84 10.14
N HIS A 212 -24.93 0.37 9.62
CA HIS A 212 -25.97 1.23 9.09
C HIS A 212 -27.33 0.63 9.42
N ARG A 213 -28.12 1.37 10.21
CA ARG A 213 -29.46 0.97 10.61
C ARG A 213 -30.40 2.17 10.56
N MET A 214 -31.47 2.04 9.77
CA MET A 214 -32.56 3.00 9.80
C MET A 214 -33.44 2.73 11.03
N ARG A 215 -33.68 3.76 11.84
CA ARG A 215 -34.69 3.75 12.91
C ARG A 215 -35.86 4.64 12.47
N MET A 216 -36.98 4.54 13.19
CA MET A 216 -38.18 5.34 12.90
C MET A 216 -37.93 6.86 12.94
N SER A 217 -36.98 7.33 13.76
CA SER A 217 -36.74 8.76 14.01
C SER A 217 -35.33 9.25 13.66
N PHE A 218 -34.38 8.35 13.42
CA PHE A 218 -33.00 8.71 13.08
C PHE A 218 -32.31 7.57 12.31
N VAL A 219 -31.14 7.86 11.74
CA VAL A 219 -30.29 6.85 11.10
C VAL A 219 -29.06 6.64 11.97
N GLU A 220 -28.89 5.41 12.45
CA GLU A 220 -27.69 4.98 13.18
C GLU A 220 -26.66 4.54 12.13
N SER A 221 -25.64 5.35 11.88
CA SER A 221 -24.63 5.05 10.87
C SER A 221 -23.24 5.38 11.39
N PHE A 222 -22.36 4.39 11.36
CA PHE A 222 -20.94 4.64 11.54
C PHE A 222 -20.08 3.73 10.67
N SER A 223 -18.92 4.24 10.30
CA SER A 223 -17.86 3.47 9.65
C SER A 223 -16.52 3.94 10.18
N HIS A 224 -15.72 3.00 10.68
CA HIS A 224 -14.35 3.26 11.09
C HIS A 224 -13.40 2.23 10.50
N LEU A 225 -12.24 2.72 10.09
CA LEU A 225 -11.14 1.91 9.63
C LEU A 225 -9.94 2.22 10.50
N ASP A 226 -9.38 1.18 11.07
CA ASP A 226 -8.24 1.20 11.95
C ASP A 226 -7.09 0.42 11.31
N ALA A 227 -5.86 0.89 11.48
CA ALA A 227 -4.67 0.20 11.00
C ALA A 227 -3.56 0.19 12.06
N GLY A 228 -2.93 -0.97 12.25
CA GLY A 228 -1.80 -1.17 13.14
C GLY A 228 -0.60 -1.74 12.39
N ILE A 229 0.58 -1.13 12.57
CA ILE A 229 1.82 -1.66 12.00
C ILE A 229 2.35 -2.77 12.92
N ARG A 230 2.67 -3.93 12.34
CA ARG A 230 3.36 -5.02 13.02
C ARG A 230 4.85 -5.00 12.68
N THR A 231 5.67 -4.74 13.69
CA THR A 231 7.15 -4.76 13.59
C THR A 231 7.77 -5.99 14.22
N SER A 232 7.07 -6.67 15.14
CA SER A 232 7.50 -7.92 15.78
C SER A 232 6.48 -9.03 15.54
N PHE A 233 6.98 -10.21 15.18
CA PHE A 233 6.21 -11.44 15.03
C PHE A 233 6.62 -12.35 16.17
N GLY A 234 5.72 -12.73 17.07
CA GLY A 234 6.08 -13.59 18.21
C GLY A 234 5.12 -13.61 19.39
N ALA A 235 4.26 -12.59 19.55
CA ALA A 235 3.15 -12.62 20.49
C ALA A 235 1.89 -12.12 19.79
N ILE A 236 0.84 -12.94 19.80
CA ILE A 236 -0.44 -12.66 19.14
C ILE A 236 -1.16 -11.45 19.79
N THR A 237 -0.68 -10.95 20.92
CA THR A 237 -1.43 -10.08 21.83
C THR A 237 -1.12 -8.60 21.78
N GLU A 238 -0.10 -8.14 21.04
CA GLU A 238 0.19 -6.71 20.95
C GLU A 238 0.10 -6.25 19.51
N HIS A 239 -1.13 -5.98 19.05
CA HIS A 239 -1.29 -5.05 17.94
C HIS A 239 -0.56 -3.77 18.37
N GLY A 240 0.49 -3.39 17.62
CA GLY A 240 1.11 -2.08 17.77
C GLY A 240 0.03 -0.99 17.75
N PRO A 241 0.32 0.24 18.21
CA PRO A 241 -0.69 1.26 18.45
C PRO A 241 -1.63 1.39 17.26
N ILE A 242 -2.86 0.90 17.44
CA ILE A 242 -3.87 0.88 16.38
C ILE A 242 -4.26 2.33 16.14
N ARG A 243 -4.11 2.79 14.89
CA ARG A 243 -4.41 4.17 14.52
C ARG A 243 -5.65 4.21 13.64
N LYS A 244 -6.55 5.13 13.97
CA LYS A 244 -7.73 5.45 13.16
C LYS A 244 -7.32 6.00 11.80
N VAL A 245 -7.52 5.21 10.75
CA VAL A 245 -7.36 5.59 9.34
C VAL A 245 -8.47 6.57 8.96
N PHE A 246 -9.70 6.23 9.28
CA PHE A 246 -10.81 7.17 9.26
C PHE A 246 -11.90 6.80 10.28
N ASN A 247 -12.70 7.80 10.64
CA ASN A 247 -13.93 7.63 11.40
C ASN A 247 -15.01 8.48 10.75
N ASN A 248 -16.19 7.92 10.57
CA ASN A 248 -17.39 8.59 10.11
C ASN A 248 -18.54 8.13 10.97
N GLU A 249 -19.02 8.98 11.85
CA GLU A 249 -20.05 8.66 12.83
C GLU A 249 -21.17 9.69 12.69
N GLY A 250 -22.37 9.21 12.37
CA GLY A 250 -23.59 10.02 12.35
C GLY A 250 -24.03 10.33 13.77
N GLN A 251 -24.41 11.58 14.03
CA GLN A 251 -25.02 12.00 15.28
C GLN A 251 -26.54 12.14 15.11
N ASP A 252 -27.29 11.98 16.20
CA ASP A 252 -28.76 12.06 16.21
C ASP A 252 -29.33 13.38 15.66
N ASN A 253 -28.53 14.46 15.67
CA ASN A 253 -28.91 15.77 15.16
C ASN A 253 -28.67 15.93 13.64
N GLY A 254 -28.32 14.86 12.92
CA GLY A 254 -27.99 14.87 11.49
C GLY A 254 -26.60 15.44 11.16
N THR A 255 -25.77 15.75 12.17
CA THR A 255 -24.37 16.13 11.96
C THR A 255 -23.47 14.90 11.91
N TRP A 256 -22.35 15.01 11.20
CA TRP A 256 -21.41 13.91 11.02
C TRP A 256 -20.07 14.23 11.67
N LYS A 257 -19.60 13.36 12.56
CA LYS A 257 -18.25 13.44 13.12
C LYS A 257 -17.31 12.65 12.22
N ARG A 258 -16.56 13.39 11.40
CA ARG A 258 -15.61 12.82 10.43
C ARG A 258 -14.18 13.13 10.81
N SER A 259 -13.34 12.11 10.86
CA SER A 259 -11.88 12.26 11.00
C SER A 259 -11.14 11.38 10.00
N MET A 260 -9.99 11.86 9.57
CA MET A 260 -9.09 11.14 8.65
C MET A 260 -7.68 11.17 9.22
N MET A 261 -6.94 10.10 8.98
CA MET A 261 -5.54 9.99 9.31
C MET A 261 -4.71 11.06 8.59
N THR A 262 -3.63 11.47 9.25
CA THR A 262 -2.69 12.45 8.70
C THR A 262 -1.83 11.82 7.61
N LYS A 263 -1.30 12.66 6.71
CA LYS A 263 -0.37 12.21 5.67
C LYS A 263 0.87 11.52 6.26
N ILE A 264 1.38 12.00 7.39
CA ILE A 264 2.58 11.45 8.06
C ILE A 264 2.32 10.02 8.52
N ALA A 265 1.18 9.76 9.17
CA ALA A 265 0.83 8.42 9.62
C ALA A 265 0.64 7.44 8.44
N LEU A 266 0.11 7.91 7.30
CA LEU A 266 0.05 7.09 6.08
C LEU A 266 1.44 6.84 5.46
N GLU A 267 2.36 7.80 5.56
CA GLU A 267 3.76 7.60 5.12
C GLU A 267 4.47 6.55 5.99
N GLU A 268 4.20 6.49 7.30
CA GLU A 268 4.72 5.46 8.21
C GLU A 268 4.19 4.05 7.86
N ILE A 269 2.89 3.92 7.56
CA ILE A 269 2.31 2.65 7.08
C ILE A 269 2.98 2.24 5.75
N GLY A 270 3.18 3.20 4.85
CA GLY A 270 3.88 2.97 3.59
C GLY A 270 5.33 2.53 3.79
N GLU A 271 6.03 3.11 4.76
CA GLU A 271 7.40 2.72 5.10
C GLU A 271 7.46 1.29 5.64
N ALA A 272 6.52 0.88 6.49
CA ALA A 272 6.45 -0.50 6.97
C ALA A 272 6.24 -1.52 5.83
N LEU A 273 5.37 -1.20 4.87
CA LEU A 273 5.03 -2.08 3.75
C LEU A 273 6.07 -2.09 2.63
N PHE A 274 6.72 -0.96 2.35
CA PHE A 274 7.59 -0.77 1.18
C PHE A 274 9.05 -0.49 1.52
N GLY A 275 9.37 -0.32 2.80
CA GLY A 275 10.74 -0.21 3.35
C GLY A 275 11.39 1.14 3.19
N LYS A 276 10.68 2.12 2.61
CA LYS A 276 11.13 3.49 2.48
C LYS A 276 9.99 4.46 2.64
N PRO A 277 10.21 5.59 3.34
CA PRO A 277 9.22 6.65 3.40
C PRO A 277 8.99 7.19 1.99
N ARG A 278 7.71 7.41 1.64
CA ARG A 278 7.28 7.95 0.34
C ARG A 278 7.65 7.11 -0.87
N ALA A 279 7.97 5.82 -0.69
CA ALA A 279 8.10 4.90 -1.82
C ALA A 279 6.82 4.87 -2.66
N VAL A 280 5.68 4.88 -1.97
CA VAL A 280 4.34 4.93 -2.53
C VAL A 280 3.64 6.19 -1.98
N SER A 281 2.83 6.87 -2.78
CA SER A 281 2.10 8.02 -2.26
C SER A 281 1.13 7.63 -1.15
N ALA A 282 0.97 8.52 -0.17
CA ALA A 282 0.04 8.31 0.94
C ALA A 282 -1.40 8.01 0.48
N ARG A 283 -1.81 8.50 -0.71
CA ARG A 283 -3.11 8.17 -1.31
C ARG A 283 -3.21 6.71 -1.73
N LYS A 284 -2.18 6.16 -2.38
CA LYS A 284 -2.15 4.74 -2.76
C LYS A 284 -2.05 3.83 -1.54
N VAL A 285 -1.28 4.23 -0.52
CA VAL A 285 -1.24 3.51 0.77
C VAL A 285 -2.62 3.50 1.41
N PHE A 286 -3.30 4.64 1.46
CA PHE A 286 -4.68 4.72 1.97
C PHE A 286 -5.62 3.79 1.20
N ASN A 287 -5.61 3.84 -0.14
CA ASN A 287 -6.44 2.98 -0.97
C ASN A 287 -6.17 1.51 -0.65
N LEU A 288 -4.89 1.12 -0.60
CA LEU A 288 -4.48 -0.25 -0.29
C LEU A 288 -4.99 -0.72 1.08
N VAL A 289 -4.88 0.12 2.11
CA VAL A 289 -5.40 -0.17 3.46
C VAL A 289 -6.93 -0.25 3.46
N ALA A 290 -7.61 0.66 2.76
CA ALA A 290 -9.07 0.64 2.65
C ALA A 290 -9.60 -0.60 1.91
N PHE A 291 -8.95 -1.01 0.83
CA PHE A 291 -9.26 -2.25 0.12
C PHE A 291 -9.02 -3.48 0.98
N THR A 292 -7.90 -3.50 1.73
CA THR A 292 -7.57 -4.57 2.70
C THR A 292 -8.65 -4.70 3.78
N GLY A 293 -9.22 -3.58 4.24
CA GLY A 293 -10.33 -3.58 5.20
C GLY A 293 -11.70 -3.92 4.58
N GLY A 294 -11.79 -4.08 3.26
CA GLY A 294 -13.07 -4.33 2.57
C GLY A 294 -13.98 -3.10 2.44
N VAL A 295 -13.47 -1.88 2.65
CA VAL A 295 -14.27 -0.63 2.67
C VAL A 295 -15.06 -0.42 1.38
N THR A 296 -14.53 -0.85 0.23
CA THR A 296 -15.18 -0.67 -1.08
C THR A 296 -16.26 -1.70 -1.38
N CYS A 297 -16.37 -2.77 -0.60
CA CYS A 297 -17.30 -3.87 -0.89
C CYS A 297 -18.68 -3.64 -0.27
N PHE A 298 -18.83 -2.67 0.64
CA PHE A 298 -19.95 -2.69 1.60
C PHE A 298 -20.70 -1.35 1.79
N GLY A 299 -20.87 -0.56 0.73
CA GLY A 299 -21.96 0.45 0.67
C GLY A 299 -21.58 1.93 0.52
N ASP A 300 -22.60 2.67 0.06
CA ASP A 300 -22.57 3.96 -0.66
C ASP A 300 -21.88 5.16 0.00
N ASP A 301 -21.78 5.20 1.34
CA ASP A 301 -21.27 6.38 2.02
C ASP A 301 -19.74 6.38 2.17
N SER A 302 -19.08 5.23 2.02
CA SER A 302 -17.62 5.11 2.13
C SER A 302 -16.86 5.97 1.12
N ASP A 303 -17.50 6.38 0.03
CA ASP A 303 -16.95 7.28 -0.98
C ASP A 303 -16.48 8.63 -0.42
N TRP A 304 -17.02 9.07 0.72
CA TRP A 304 -16.58 10.31 1.36
C TRP A 304 -15.07 10.25 1.68
N CYS A 305 -14.56 9.12 2.20
CA CYS A 305 -13.19 9.03 2.68
C CYS A 305 -12.21 9.05 1.51
N PHE A 306 -12.55 8.34 0.41
CA PHE A 306 -11.82 8.42 -0.85
C PHE A 306 -11.83 9.85 -1.41
N ARG A 307 -12.99 10.50 -1.54
CA ARG A 307 -13.06 11.90 -2.02
C ARG A 307 -12.22 12.86 -1.18
N VAL A 308 -12.31 12.77 0.15
CA VAL A 308 -11.52 13.61 1.05
C VAL A 308 -10.03 13.32 0.89
N MET A 309 -9.62 12.06 0.74
CA MET A 309 -8.22 11.71 0.47
C MET A 309 -7.72 12.24 -0.87
N ARG A 310 -8.52 12.13 -1.94
CA ARG A 310 -8.19 12.69 -3.26
C ARG A 310 -7.92 14.19 -3.20
N ARG A 311 -8.71 14.92 -2.38
CA ARG A 311 -8.55 16.38 -2.18
C ARG A 311 -7.35 16.75 -1.30
N ARG A 312 -7.14 16.02 -0.21
CA ARG A 312 -6.09 16.33 0.78
C ARG A 312 -4.70 15.91 0.34
N VAL A 313 -4.59 14.81 -0.41
CA VAL A 313 -3.32 14.20 -0.78
C VAL A 313 -3.20 14.13 -2.29
N LYS A 314 -2.32 14.98 -2.83
CA LYS A 314 -1.93 14.93 -4.24
C LYS A 314 -1.17 13.63 -4.52
N LEU A 315 -1.38 13.07 -5.71
CA LEU A 315 -0.57 11.97 -6.21
C LEU A 315 0.89 12.42 -6.36
N GLY A 316 1.82 11.48 -6.26
CA GLY A 316 3.23 11.75 -6.51
C GLY A 316 3.49 12.10 -7.98
N ASN A 317 4.56 12.85 -8.26
CA ASN A 317 4.97 13.12 -9.64
C ASN A 317 5.23 11.80 -10.37
N GLY A 318 4.60 11.60 -11.53
CA GLY A 318 4.73 10.37 -12.32
C GLY A 318 3.85 9.20 -11.86
N GLU A 319 2.94 9.43 -10.92
CA GLU A 319 1.89 8.46 -10.60
C GLU A 319 0.65 8.70 -11.45
N ASP A 320 0.27 7.69 -12.21
CA ASP A 320 -0.96 7.69 -12.99
C ASP A 320 -2.16 7.53 -12.05
N SER A 321 -3.19 8.35 -12.23
CA SER A 321 -4.48 8.14 -11.57
C SER A 321 -5.21 7.00 -12.28
N GLU A 322 -5.05 5.77 -11.81
CA GLU A 322 -5.85 4.63 -12.27
C GLU A 322 -7.30 4.67 -11.72
N ASP A 323 -7.65 5.69 -10.93
CA ASP A 323 -8.98 5.84 -10.33
C ASP A 323 -10.05 6.12 -11.40
N ARG A 324 -10.73 5.04 -11.82
CA ARG A 324 -11.76 4.96 -12.86
C ARG A 324 -13.10 5.64 -12.54
N SER A 325 -13.30 6.30 -11.40
CA SER A 325 -14.58 6.97 -11.09
C SER A 325 -14.57 8.43 -11.55
N GLY A 326 -14.96 8.61 -12.81
CA GLY A 326 -15.26 9.89 -13.44
C GLY A 326 -16.50 10.56 -12.84
N ASP A 327 -16.37 11.08 -11.63
CA ASP A 327 -17.38 11.96 -11.03
C ASP A 327 -16.84 13.39 -10.94
N ASP A 328 -16.72 14.03 -12.12
CA ASP A 328 -16.37 15.45 -12.26
C ASP A 328 -17.42 16.39 -11.64
N ARG A 329 -18.58 15.85 -11.21
CA ARG A 329 -19.71 16.61 -10.63
C ARG A 329 -19.31 17.41 -9.40
N ASP A 330 -18.26 17.03 -8.67
CA ASP A 330 -17.86 17.70 -7.44
C ASP A 330 -16.93 18.92 -7.66
N SER A 331 -16.33 19.06 -8.85
CA SER A 331 -15.48 20.22 -9.18
C SER A 331 -16.29 21.51 -9.35
N GLY A 332 -17.55 21.39 -9.77
CA GLY A 332 -18.49 22.51 -9.92
C GLY A 332 -18.88 23.12 -8.58
N ASN A 333 -19.05 22.29 -7.54
CA ASN A 333 -19.50 22.76 -6.23
C ASN A 333 -18.42 23.59 -5.52
N GLU A 334 -17.15 23.19 -5.61
CA GLU A 334 -16.04 23.93 -4.98
C GLU A 334 -15.82 25.31 -5.62
N LYS A 335 -15.91 25.40 -6.95
CA LYS A 335 -15.88 26.69 -7.66
C LYS A 335 -17.08 27.56 -7.26
N SER A 336 -18.26 26.95 -7.06
CA SER A 336 -19.47 27.66 -6.59
C SER A 336 -19.31 28.21 -5.17
N ILE A 337 -18.74 27.42 -4.24
CA ILE A 337 -18.51 27.82 -2.85
C ILE A 337 -17.47 28.94 -2.78
N LYS A 338 -16.37 28.83 -3.53
CA LYS A 338 -15.36 29.89 -3.63
C LYS A 338 -15.96 31.18 -4.20
N LYS A 339 -16.76 31.08 -5.27
CA LYS A 339 -17.46 32.23 -5.87
C LYS A 339 -18.49 32.86 -4.93
N LYS A 340 -19.24 32.06 -4.16
CA LYS A 340 -20.19 32.54 -3.13
C LYS A 340 -19.46 33.22 -1.96
N ALA A 341 -18.35 32.66 -1.49
CA ALA A 341 -17.54 33.26 -0.43
C ALA A 341 -16.90 34.58 -0.88
N GLU A 342 -16.40 34.65 -2.10
CA GLU A 342 -15.86 35.87 -2.71
C GLU A 342 -16.97 36.93 -2.89
N ALA A 343 -18.14 36.53 -3.38
CA ALA A 343 -19.30 37.41 -3.50
C ALA A 343 -19.77 37.94 -2.13
N ALA A 344 -19.79 37.10 -1.09
CA ALA A 344 -20.12 37.51 0.27
C ALA A 344 -19.07 38.49 0.85
N LYS A 345 -17.78 38.25 0.58
CA LYS A 345 -16.69 39.16 0.96
C LYS A 345 -16.81 40.51 0.25
N LYS A 346 -17.13 40.52 -1.05
CA LYS A 346 -17.37 41.73 -1.84
C LYS A 346 -18.62 42.49 -1.37
N LYS A 347 -19.69 41.78 -0.96
CA LYS A 347 -20.91 42.37 -0.39
C LYS A 347 -20.62 43.02 0.98
N ARG A 348 -19.85 42.37 1.85
CA ARG A 348 -19.38 42.95 3.13
C ARG A 348 -18.51 44.19 2.92
N ALA A 349 -17.58 44.16 1.96
CA ALA A 349 -16.74 45.31 1.63
C ALA A 349 -17.55 46.52 1.13
N ARG A 350 -18.63 46.28 0.37
CA ARG A 350 -19.55 47.34 -0.07
C ARG A 350 -20.41 47.91 1.05
N GLN A 351 -20.78 47.10 2.04
CA GLN A 351 -21.60 47.54 3.17
C GLN A 351 -20.83 48.32 4.23
N ASN A 352 -19.48 48.27 4.21
CA ASN A 352 -18.65 49.05 5.12
C ASN A 352 -17.50 49.75 4.37
N PRO A 353 -17.81 50.71 3.48
CA PRO A 353 -16.83 51.33 2.58
C PRO A 353 -15.81 52.21 3.30
N LEU A 354 -16.07 52.60 4.55
CA LEU A 354 -15.19 53.48 5.33
C LEU A 354 -14.19 52.73 6.20
N GLY A 355 -14.19 51.39 6.21
CA GLY A 355 -13.19 50.60 6.96
C GLY A 355 -13.15 50.92 8.46
N LEU A 356 -14.20 51.54 9.00
CA LEU A 356 -14.21 51.97 10.40
C LEU A 356 -14.23 50.71 11.26
N PRO A 357 -13.23 50.52 12.15
CA PRO A 357 -13.24 49.41 13.09
C PRO A 357 -14.54 49.52 13.90
N PHE A 358 -15.26 48.41 14.04
CA PHE A 358 -16.42 48.32 14.93
C PHE A 358 -15.94 48.49 16.38
N GLY A 359 -15.68 49.74 16.76
CA GLY A 359 -15.41 50.20 18.11
C GLY A 359 -16.72 50.32 18.87
N GLY A 360 -17.35 49.18 19.15
CA GLY A 360 -18.53 49.10 20.00
C GLY A 360 -18.16 48.59 21.39
N LYS A 361 -17.50 49.42 22.21
CA LYS A 361 -17.56 49.26 23.67
C LYS A 361 -19.00 49.59 24.10
N PHE A 362 -19.91 48.61 24.01
CA PHE A 362 -21.15 48.67 24.77
C PHE A 362 -20.88 48.09 26.15
N GLY A 363 -20.83 48.99 27.13
CA GLY A 363 -20.69 48.67 28.53
C GLY A 363 -21.96 48.07 29.12
N GLY A 364 -21.76 47.37 30.25
CA GLY A 364 -22.60 47.45 31.43
C GLY A 364 -24.06 47.01 31.29
N GLY A 365 -24.32 45.74 31.59
CA GLY A 365 -25.68 45.26 31.87
C GLY A 365 -25.62 43.90 32.55
N GLY A 366 -25.52 43.91 33.88
CA GLY A 366 -25.43 42.70 34.70
C GLY A 366 -26.67 41.81 34.56
N PHE A 367 -26.46 40.57 34.14
CA PHE A 367 -27.47 39.52 34.23
C PHE A 367 -27.06 38.52 35.32
N LYS A 368 -27.67 38.67 36.51
CA LYS A 368 -27.64 37.68 37.59
C LYS A 368 -28.27 36.38 37.08
N ARG A 369 -27.48 35.33 36.84
CA ARG A 369 -28.01 33.97 36.77
C ARG A 369 -28.17 33.44 38.21
N ARG A 370 -29.43 33.21 38.58
CA ARG A 370 -29.84 32.45 39.76
C ARG A 370 -29.26 31.04 39.68
N GLY A 371 -28.76 30.58 40.82
CA GLY A 371 -28.44 29.18 41.05
C GLY A 371 -29.70 28.33 41.23
N PHE A 372 -29.59 27.11 40.75
CA PHE A 372 -30.21 25.86 41.19
C PHE A 372 -29.14 24.81 40.82
N GLY A 373 -28.54 24.02 41.70
CA GLY A 373 -29.05 23.46 42.95
C GLY A 373 -29.55 22.05 42.66
N GLY A 374 -28.69 21.05 42.89
CA GLY A 374 -28.96 19.61 42.78
C GLY A 374 -27.87 18.93 41.92
N GLY A 375 -27.04 18.00 42.39
CA GLY A 375 -27.14 17.10 43.54
C GLY A 375 -27.16 15.65 43.02
N PHE A 376 -26.31 14.80 43.60
CA PHE A 376 -26.15 13.34 43.35
C PHE A 376 -25.43 12.95 42.05
N GLY A 377 -24.47 12.02 42.00
CA GLY A 377 -23.96 11.07 43.00
C GLY A 377 -23.56 9.77 42.29
N GLY A 378 -22.35 9.25 42.56
CA GLY A 378 -21.91 7.89 42.21
C GLY A 378 -21.54 7.64 40.74
N MET A 379 -20.76 6.62 40.38
CA MET A 379 -20.04 5.59 41.11
C MET A 379 -19.14 4.86 40.10
N TRP A 380 -18.04 4.33 40.61
CA TRP A 380 -17.11 3.39 40.00
C TRP A 380 -17.73 2.19 39.24
N GLY A 381 -16.94 1.62 38.31
CA GLY A 381 -17.09 0.26 37.77
C GLY A 381 -16.60 0.20 36.31
N LEU A 382 -15.32 -0.04 36.00
CA LEU A 382 -14.70 -1.37 35.92
C LEU A 382 -15.64 -2.42 35.31
N PHE A 383 -15.58 -2.57 33.99
CA PHE A 383 -15.35 -3.82 33.27
C PHE A 383 -14.73 -3.50 31.90
#